data_AF-A0A2V9JGA9-F1
#
_entry.id   AF-A0A2V9JGA9-F1
#
_cell.length_a   1.000
_cell.length_b   1.000
_cell.length_c   1.000
_cell.angle_alpha   90.00
_cell.angle_beta   90.00
_cell.angle_gamma   90.00
#
_symmetry.space_group_name_H-M   'P 1'
#
loop_
_entity.id
_entity.type
_entity.pdbx_description
1 polymer ?
#
loop_
_entity_poly.entity_id
_entity_poly.type
_entity_poly.pdbx_seq_one_letter_code
_entity_poly.pdbx_strand_id
1 'polypeptide(L)' 'MVGLDWSQCPAVESVPGKMSGAWVFRGTRMPVAIVFENLEAGMTLDELVEMYDGLTREQVKAVL' A
#
# COMPACT_ATOMS: atom_id res chain seq x y z
N MET A 1 17.61 15.79 -5.48
CA MET A 1 16.90 14.89 -4.54
C MET A 1 16.45 13.69 -5.33
N VAL A 2 16.91 12.50 -4.97
CA VAL A 2 16.38 11.26 -5.54
C VAL A 2 14.98 11.09 -4.96
N GLY A 3 13.95 11.19 -5.81
CA GLY A 3 12.59 10.88 -5.41
C GLY A 3 12.46 9.38 -5.11
N LEU A 4 11.56 9.02 -4.22
CA LEU A 4 11.25 7.63 -3.89
C LEU A 4 10.75 6.90 -5.16
N ASP A 5 11.50 5.89 -5.62
CA ASP A 5 11.10 5.05 -6.75
C ASP A 5 10.40 3.78 -6.26
N TRP A 6 9.07 3.86 -6.21
CA TRP A 6 8.19 2.76 -5.79
C TRP A 6 8.27 1.54 -6.70
N SER A 7 8.77 1.67 -7.94
CA SER A 7 8.96 0.53 -8.83
C SER A 7 9.99 -0.49 -8.30
N GLN A 8 10.88 -0.06 -7.40
CA GLN A 8 11.85 -0.92 -6.74
C GLN A 8 11.30 -1.60 -5.47
N CYS A 9 10.10 -1.22 -5.00
CA CYS A 9 9.50 -1.81 -3.82
C CYS A 9 8.64 -3.03 -4.20
N PRO A 10 9.00 -4.25 -3.78
CA PRO A 10 8.27 -5.46 -4.17
C PRO A 10 6.87 -5.54 -3.54
N ALA A 11 6.62 -4.79 -2.47
CA ALA A 11 5.34 -4.78 -1.75
C ALA A 11 4.21 -4.11 -2.54
N VAL A 12 4.54 -3.31 -3.56
CA VAL A 12 3.55 -2.58 -4.36
C VAL A 12 3.67 -2.92 -5.84
N GLU A 13 2.63 -2.56 -6.58
CA GLU A 13 2.63 -2.58 -8.03
C GLU A 13 1.76 -1.45 -8.58
N SER A 14 2.12 -0.98 -9.77
CA SER A 14 1.29 -0.11 -10.60
C SER A 14 1.10 -0.82 -11.94
N VAL A 15 -0.14 -1.19 -12.24
CA VAL A 15 -0.49 -1.91 -13.47
C VAL A 15 -1.57 -1.08 -14.17
N PRO A 16 -1.41 -0.68 -15.45
CA PRO A 16 -2.36 0.22 -16.12
C PRO A 16 -3.84 -0.21 -16.05
N GLY A 17 -4.11 -1.52 -16.08
CA GLY A 17 -5.47 -2.08 -15.97
C GLY A 17 -6.00 -2.26 -14.53
N LYS A 18 -5.21 -1.94 -13.51
CA LYS A 18 -5.55 -2.13 -12.09
C LYS A 18 -5.62 -0.78 -11.41
N MET A 19 -6.83 -0.39 -10.98
CA MET A 19 -7.10 0.93 -10.39
C MET A 19 -6.50 2.09 -11.23
N SER A 20 -6.64 2.01 -12.56
CA SER A 20 -6.12 3.00 -13.52
C SER A 20 -4.61 3.30 -13.39
N GLY A 21 -3.81 2.33 -12.93
CA GLY A 21 -2.38 2.50 -12.73
C GLY A 21 -1.98 3.13 -11.40
N ALA A 22 -2.92 3.33 -10.46
CA ALA A 22 -2.57 3.73 -9.10
C ALA A 22 -1.65 2.69 -8.44
N TRP A 23 -0.75 3.14 -7.57
CA TRP A 23 0.05 2.24 -6.73
C TRP A 23 -0.86 1.53 -5.73
N VAL A 24 -0.85 0.21 -5.81
CA VAL A 24 -1.59 -0.68 -4.91
C VAL A 24 -0.62 -1.65 -4.25
N PHE A 25 -1.00 -2.20 -3.11
CA PHE A 25 -0.25 -3.31 -2.53
C PHE A 25 -0.36 -4.53 -3.45
N ARG A 26 0.79 -5.19 -3.67
CA ARG A 26 0.89 -6.32 -4.60
C ARG A 26 -0.09 -7.41 -4.19
N GLY A 27 -0.82 -7.94 -5.18
CA GLY A 27 -1.81 -8.98 -4.95
C GLY A 27 -3.16 -8.48 -4.40
N THR A 28 -3.29 -7.20 -4.07
CA THR A 28 -4.56 -6.59 -3.60
C THR A 28 -5.00 -5.46 -4.53
N ARG A 29 -6.24 -4.96 -4.41
CA ARG A 29 -6.63 -3.69 -5.04
C ARG A 29 -6.56 -2.51 -4.06
N MET A 30 -5.91 -2.69 -2.91
CA MET A 30 -5.79 -1.68 -1.86
C MET A 30 -4.80 -0.59 -2.32
N PRO A 31 -5.25 0.66 -2.55
CA PRO A 31 -4.35 1.74 -2.89
C PRO A 31 -3.43 2.07 -1.72
N VAL A 32 -2.17 2.35 -2.01
CA VAL A 32 -1.18 2.76 -1.00
C VAL A 32 -1.66 4.02 -0.27
N ALA A 33 -2.20 4.99 -1.01
CA ALA A 33 -2.69 6.25 -0.45
C ALA A 33 -3.74 6.04 0.66
N ILE A 34 -4.68 5.10 0.48
CA ILE A 34 -5.71 4.81 1.47
C ILE A 34 -5.09 4.31 2.79
N VAL A 35 -4.04 3.50 2.73
CA VAL A 35 -3.35 3.05 3.96
C VAL A 35 -2.73 4.24 4.69
N PHE A 36 -2.05 5.15 3.99
CA PHE A 36 -1.49 6.35 4.61
C PHE A 36 -2.57 7.26 5.21
N GLU A 37 -3.67 7.49 4.48
CA GLU A 37 -4.81 8.28 4.98
C GLU A 37 -5.40 7.68 6.28
N ASN A 38 -5.53 6.36 6.38
CA ASN A 38 -6.01 5.69 7.59
C ASN A 38 -5.00 5.78 8.75
N LEU A 39 -3.70 5.65 8.47
CA LEU A 39 -2.66 5.85 9.48
C LEU A 39 -2.66 7.29 10.01
N GLU A 40 -2.82 8.27 9.13
CA GLU A 40 -2.95 9.69 9.50
C GLU A 40 -4.22 9.96 10.31
N ALA A 41 -5.30 9.21 10.05
CA ALA A 41 -6.52 9.23 10.85
C ALA A 41 -6.40 8.50 12.21
N GLY A 42 -5.24 7.91 12.51
CA GLY A 42 -4.94 7.27 13.80
C GLY A 42 -5.17 5.76 13.85
N MET A 43 -5.47 5.12 12.71
CA MET A 43 -5.57 3.66 12.64
C MET A 43 -4.19 3.01 12.82
N THR A 44 -4.15 1.87 13.50
CA THR A 44 -2.93 1.09 13.70
C THR A 44 -2.67 0.12 12.55
N LEU A 45 -1.43 -0.38 12.45
CA LEU A 45 -1.09 -1.40 11.45
C LEU A 45 -1.88 -2.70 11.62
N ASP A 46 -2.21 -3.09 12.85
CA ASP A 46 -2.98 -4.31 13.10
C ASP A 46 -4.42 -4.16 12.62
N GLU A 47 -5.07 -3.03 12.95
CA GLU A 47 -6.42 -2.73 12.48
C GLU A 47 -6.53 -2.70 10.96
N LEU A 48 -5.51 -2.16 10.26
CA LEU A 48 -5.46 -2.16 8.79
C LEU A 48 -5.40 -3.57 8.19
N VAL A 49 -4.56 -4.44 8.76
CA VAL A 49 -4.39 -5.82 8.29
C VAL A 49 -5.63 -6.66 8.60
N GLU A 50 -6.30 -6.39 9.72
CA GLU A 50 -7.57 -7.03 10.07
C GLU A 50 -8.73 -6.55 9.17
N MET A 51 -8.74 -5.27 8.79
CA MET A 51 -9.81 -4.69 7.98
C MET A 51 -9.71 -5.04 6.49
N TYR A 52 -8.50 -5.23 5.98
CA TYR A 52 -8.24 -5.38 4.54
C TYR A 52 -7.62 -6.72 4.19
N ASP A 53 -8.48 -7.65 3.77
CA ASP A 53 -8.06 -8.98 3.31
C ASP A 53 -6.96 -8.91 2.25
N GLY A 54 -5.89 -9.66 2.49
CA GLY A 54 -4.73 -9.76 1.62
C GLY A 54 -3.69 -8.64 1.80
N LEU A 55 -3.97 -7.62 2.61
CA LEU A 55 -2.95 -6.67 3.06
C LEU A 55 -2.15 -7.30 4.20
N THR A 56 -0.83 -7.33 4.08
CA THR A 56 0.04 -7.88 5.13
C THR A 56 0.80 -6.79 5.87
N ARG A 57 1.14 -7.08 7.12
CA ARG A 57 1.93 -6.18 7.97
C ARG A 57 3.30 -5.87 7.35
N GLU A 58 3.93 -6.87 6.72
CA GLU A 58 5.22 -6.75 6.05
C GLU A 58 5.12 -5.82 4.84
N GLN A 59 4.03 -5.91 4.07
CA GLN A 59 3.79 -5.02 2.94
C GLN A 59 3.63 -3.56 3.40
N VAL A 60 2.84 -3.31 4.44
CA VAL A 60 2.67 -1.94 4.98
C VAL A 60 4.00 -1.40 5.52
N LYS A 61 4.79 -2.23 6.22
CA LYS A 61 6.12 -1.82 6.72
C LYS A 61 7.12 -1.51 5.60
N ALA A 62 7.02 -2.16 4.45
CA ALA A 62 7.93 -1.95 3.32
C ALA A 62 7.72 -0.61 2.60
N VAL A 63 6.62 0.10 2.91
CA VAL A 63 6.27 1.38 2.27
C VAL A 63 6.37 2.58 3.21
N LEU A 64 6.56 2.34 4.52
CA LEU A 64 6.83 3.36 5.54
C LEU A 64 8.33 3.70 5.58
#